data_AF-A0AAW6ZT56-F1
#
_entry.id   AF-A0AAW6ZT56-F1
#
_cell.length_a   1.000
_cell.length_b   1.000
_cell.length_c   1.000
_cell.angle_alpha   90.00
_cell.angle_beta   90.00
_cell.angle_gamma   90.00
#
_symmetry.space_group_name_H-M   'P 1'
#
loop_
_entity.id
_entity.type
_entity.pdbx_description
1 polymer ?
#
loop_
_entity_poly.entity_id
_entity_poly.type
_entity_poly.pdbx_seq_one_letter_code
_entity_poly.pdbx_strand_id
1 'polypeptide(L)'
;MKSTLLEELVGAVEHTASLSKDWFIQNSSGIDRTVFFERNGLGDNGTGAVYAYFDTEGTCLYVGQTGRRVKARLHDKTSPHKDKGWWEQWSEMRFVQEPEESSRLLLETLLIQAYKPSHNSKPKPIDLPLWLQS
;
A
#
# COMPACT_ATOMS: atom_id res chain seq x y z
N MET A 1 20.66 27.65 -5.98
CA MET A 1 20.96 26.44 -6.77
C MET A 1 20.63 25.15 -6.01
N LYS A 2 21.13 24.91 -4.78
CA LYS A 2 20.71 23.72 -4.00
C LYS A 2 19.20 23.66 -3.68
N SER A 3 18.53 24.80 -3.56
CA SER A 3 17.08 24.85 -3.29
C SER A 3 16.23 24.39 -4.47
N THR A 4 16.51 24.85 -5.69
CA THR A 4 15.71 24.54 -6.89
C THR A 4 15.75 23.06 -7.25
N LEU A 5 16.95 22.44 -7.27
CA LEU A 5 17.06 21.01 -7.55
C LEU A 5 16.38 20.16 -6.46
N LEU A 6 16.46 20.58 -5.20
CA LEU A 6 15.76 19.91 -4.10
C LEU A 6 14.24 19.99 -4.28
N GLU A 7 13.70 21.17 -4.58
CA GLU A 7 12.29 21.39 -4.87
C GLU A 7 11.81 20.53 -6.04
N GLU A 8 12.59 20.44 -7.12
CA GLU A 8 12.32 19.59 -8.27
C GLU A 8 12.28 18.10 -7.91
N LEU A 9 13.24 17.62 -7.11
CA LEU A 9 13.29 16.22 -6.67
C LEU A 9 12.12 15.87 -5.76
N VAL A 10 11.77 16.74 -4.80
CA VAL A 10 10.60 16.56 -3.94
C VAL A 10 9.33 16.49 -4.80
N GLY A 11 9.14 17.46 -5.69
CA GLY A 11 7.99 17.51 -6.58
C GLY A 11 7.87 16.29 -7.49
N ALA A 12 8.98 15.77 -8.02
CA ALA A 12 8.99 14.58 -8.87
C ALA A 12 8.56 13.32 -8.11
N VAL A 13 9.01 13.14 -6.86
CA VAL A 13 8.60 12.00 -6.04
C VAL A 13 7.12 12.10 -5.66
N GLU A 14 6.66 13.27 -5.23
CA GLU A 14 5.24 13.48 -4.88
C GLU A 14 4.32 13.29 -6.09
N HIS A 15 4.72 13.80 -7.26
CA HIS A 15 3.97 13.63 -8.50
C HIS A 15 3.88 12.15 -8.90
N THR A 16 5.00 11.43 -8.86
CA THR A 16 5.05 10.00 -9.19
C THR A 16 4.19 9.18 -8.23
N ALA A 17 4.29 9.46 -6.92
CA ALA A 17 3.47 8.82 -5.90
C ALA A 17 1.96 9.06 -6.15
N SER A 18 1.58 10.30 -6.49
CA SER A 18 0.19 10.62 -6.84
C SER A 18 -0.29 9.87 -8.07
N LEU A 19 0.50 9.80 -9.15
CA LEU A 19 0.13 9.05 -10.35
C LEU A 19 0.01 7.55 -10.08
N SER A 20 0.90 6.98 -9.27
CA SER A 20 0.82 5.57 -8.87
C SER A 20 -0.43 5.27 -8.05
N LYS A 21 -0.83 6.20 -7.17
CA LYS A 21 -2.09 6.11 -6.42
C LYS A 21 -3.30 6.06 -7.35
N ASP A 22 -3.36 6.98 -8.32
CA ASP A 22 -4.48 7.04 -9.26
C ASP A 22 -4.54 5.80 -10.14
N TRP A 23 -3.38 5.34 -10.65
CA TRP A 23 -3.27 4.09 -11.39
C TRP A 23 -3.72 2.89 -10.55
N PHE A 24 -3.31 2.81 -9.28
CA PHE A 24 -3.70 1.72 -8.39
C PHE A 24 -5.22 1.67 -8.18
N ILE A 25 -5.88 2.82 -7.97
CA ILE A 25 -7.34 2.89 -7.85
C ILE A 25 -8.03 2.47 -9.15
N GLN A 26 -7.50 2.88 -10.31
CA GLN A 26 -8.06 2.51 -11.61
C GLN A 26 -7.90 1.01 -11.95
N ASN A 27 -6.85 0.37 -11.43
CA ASN A 27 -6.51 -1.03 -11.73
C ASN A 27 -6.90 -2.00 -10.61
N SER A 28 -7.65 -1.54 -9.61
CA SER A 28 -8.14 -2.38 -8.52
C SER A 28 -9.62 -2.11 -8.24
N SER A 29 -10.32 -3.15 -7.83
CA SER A 29 -11.69 -3.05 -7.34
C SER A 29 -11.70 -2.99 -5.82
N GLY A 30 -12.64 -2.23 -5.25
CA GLY A 30 -12.91 -2.26 -3.82
C GLY A 30 -13.50 -3.62 -3.42
N ILE A 31 -12.95 -4.19 -2.34
CA ILE A 31 -13.36 -5.48 -1.79
C ILE A 31 -13.78 -5.24 -0.35
N ASP A 32 -15.04 -5.48 -0.06
CA ASP A 32 -15.56 -5.36 1.31
C ASP A 32 -15.12 -6.55 2.18
N ARG A 33 -15.42 -6.46 3.49
CA ARG A 33 -15.10 -7.51 4.45
C ARG A 33 -15.79 -8.84 4.12
N THR A 34 -17.04 -8.82 3.66
CA THR A 34 -17.80 -10.04 3.34
C THR A 34 -17.08 -10.83 2.26
N VAL A 35 -16.81 -10.20 1.11
CA VAL A 35 -16.07 -10.80 -0.01
C VAL A 35 -14.65 -11.19 0.42
N PHE A 36 -14.00 -10.35 1.23
CA PHE A 36 -12.67 -10.66 1.75
C PHE A 36 -12.66 -11.92 2.61
N PHE A 37 -13.70 -12.25 3.37
CA PHE A 37 -13.70 -13.47 4.19
C PHE A 37 -14.20 -14.72 3.46
N GLU A 38 -14.92 -14.57 2.35
CA GLU A 38 -15.38 -15.68 1.51
C GLU A 38 -14.24 -16.57 0.99
N ARG A 39 -14.45 -17.89 0.96
CA ARG A 39 -13.49 -18.83 0.41
C ARG A 39 -13.26 -18.51 -1.08
N ASN A 40 -12.03 -18.13 -1.44
CA ASN A 40 -11.62 -17.66 -2.77
C ASN A 40 -12.22 -16.32 -3.24
N GLY A 41 -12.85 -15.52 -2.37
CA GLY A 41 -13.53 -14.27 -2.76
C GLY A 41 -12.61 -13.16 -3.31
N LEU A 42 -11.30 -13.23 -3.11
CA LEU A 42 -10.36 -12.22 -3.64
C LEU A 42 -9.99 -12.42 -5.10
N GLY A 43 -10.09 -13.65 -5.63
CA GLY A 43 -9.58 -13.95 -6.97
C GLY A 43 -8.06 -13.82 -7.13
N ASP A 44 -7.28 -13.65 -6.05
CA ASP A 44 -5.82 -13.65 -6.15
C ASP A 44 -5.32 -15.04 -6.59
N ASN A 45 -4.35 -15.05 -7.51
CA ASN A 45 -3.79 -16.28 -8.07
C ASN A 45 -2.56 -16.79 -7.28
N GLY A 46 -2.16 -16.05 -6.23
CA GLY A 46 -1.02 -16.38 -5.38
C GLY A 46 0.36 -16.08 -5.94
N THR A 47 0.51 -15.35 -7.05
CA THR A 47 1.84 -15.00 -7.60
C THR A 47 2.44 -13.72 -7.00
N GLY A 48 1.72 -13.06 -6.10
CA GLY A 48 2.15 -11.85 -5.40
C GLY A 48 1.33 -10.62 -5.74
N ALA A 49 1.16 -9.72 -4.77
CA ALA A 49 0.26 -8.58 -4.87
C ALA A 49 0.74 -7.41 -4.02
N VAL A 50 0.32 -6.20 -4.41
CA VAL A 50 0.33 -5.00 -3.57
C VAL A 50 -1.11 -4.68 -3.19
N TYR A 51 -1.36 -4.39 -1.92
CA TYR A 51 -2.69 -4.18 -1.37
C TYR A 51 -2.73 -2.99 -0.42
N ALA A 52 -3.91 -2.38 -0.30
CA ALA A 52 -4.20 -1.28 0.61
C ALA A 52 -5.55 -1.51 1.32
N TYR A 53 -5.62 -1.14 2.60
CA TYR A 53 -6.84 -1.19 3.41
C TYR A 53 -7.30 0.24 3.73
N PHE A 54 -8.61 0.46 3.66
CA PHE A 54 -9.26 1.74 3.87
C PHE A 54 -10.39 1.61 4.89
N ASP A 55 -10.62 2.65 5.67
CA ASP A 55 -11.77 2.76 6.56
C ASP A 55 -13.04 3.22 5.81
N THR A 56 -14.13 3.38 6.56
CA THR A 56 -15.45 3.78 6.02
C THR A 56 -15.47 5.20 5.45
N GLU A 57 -14.50 6.03 5.81
CA GLU A 57 -14.34 7.40 5.29
C GLU A 57 -13.45 7.43 4.04
N GLY A 58 -12.87 6.29 3.65
CA GLY A 58 -11.92 6.19 2.54
C GLY A 58 -10.49 6.56 2.92
N THR A 59 -10.18 6.69 4.22
CA THR A 59 -8.81 6.94 4.68
C THR A 59 -8.00 5.66 4.59
N CYS A 60 -6.83 5.73 3.96
CA CYS A 60 -5.92 4.59 3.87
C CYS A 60 -5.28 4.29 5.23
N LEU A 61 -5.54 3.11 5.76
CA LEU A 61 -5.04 2.65 7.06
C LEU A 61 -3.67 1.99 6.93
N TYR A 62 -3.48 1.18 5.89
CA TYR A 62 -2.28 0.36 5.70
C TYR A 62 -2.09 -0.02 4.24
N VAL A 63 -0.84 0.00 3.78
CA VAL A 63 -0.38 -0.53 2.49
C VAL A 63 0.64 -1.63 2.75
N GLY A 64 0.56 -2.72 1.99
CA GLY A 64 1.55 -3.78 2.05
C GLY A 64 1.70 -4.55 0.75
N GLN A 65 2.75 -5.36 0.66
CA GLN A 65 2.90 -6.35 -0.41
C GLN A 65 3.07 -7.79 0.12
N THR A 66 2.95 -8.74 -0.81
CA THR A 66 3.18 -10.17 -0.56
C THR A 66 3.64 -10.85 -1.85
N GLY A 67 4.52 -11.85 -1.77
CA GLY A 67 4.86 -12.74 -2.89
C GLY A 67 3.94 -13.98 -3.02
N ARG A 68 2.90 -14.04 -2.19
CA ARG A 68 1.91 -15.13 -2.11
C ARG A 68 0.50 -14.54 -2.07
N ARG A 69 -0.53 -15.36 -1.84
CA ARG A 69 -1.91 -14.90 -1.63
C ARG A 69 -2.03 -13.80 -0.57
N VAL A 70 -2.88 -12.80 -0.79
CA VAL A 70 -3.10 -11.68 0.17
C VAL A 70 -3.57 -12.21 1.52
N LYS A 71 -4.51 -13.16 1.52
CA LYS A 71 -5.01 -13.80 2.76
C LYS A 71 -3.94 -14.54 3.55
N ALA A 72 -2.84 -14.96 2.92
CA ALA A 72 -1.79 -15.65 3.64
C ALA A 72 -1.11 -14.75 4.69
N ARG A 73 -1.20 -13.42 4.54
CA ARG A 73 -0.73 -12.43 5.53
C ARG A 73 -1.55 -12.40 6.82
N LEU A 74 -2.79 -12.89 6.80
CA LEU A 74 -3.62 -13.03 8.02
C LEU A 74 -3.02 -14.03 9.01
N HIS A 75 -2.33 -15.03 8.47
CA HIS A 75 -1.78 -16.17 9.21
C HIS A 75 -0.26 -16.12 9.28
N ASP A 76 0.34 -14.98 8.92
CA ASP A 76 1.78 -14.80 9.09
C ASP A 76 2.12 -14.88 10.57
N LYS A 77 3.11 -15.72 10.92
CA LYS A 77 3.53 -15.90 12.32
C LYS A 77 4.27 -14.68 12.85
N THR A 78 4.86 -13.87 11.97
CA THR A 78 5.75 -12.77 12.36
C THR A 78 5.03 -11.43 12.46
N SER A 79 3.97 -11.21 11.68
CA SER A 79 3.15 -10.00 11.74
C SER A 79 1.75 -10.23 11.17
N PRO A 80 0.90 -10.99 11.87
CA PRO A 80 -0.47 -11.24 11.42
C PRO A 80 -1.27 -9.93 11.42
N HIS A 81 -1.95 -9.62 10.31
CA HIS A 81 -2.76 -8.40 10.24
C HIS A 81 -3.92 -8.39 11.22
N LYS A 82 -4.51 -9.56 11.49
CA LYS A 82 -5.66 -9.71 12.41
C LYS A 82 -5.39 -9.25 13.84
N ASP A 83 -4.12 -9.13 14.22
CA ASP A 83 -3.72 -8.71 15.56
C ASP A 83 -3.31 -7.22 15.59
N LYS A 84 -3.50 -6.49 14.47
CA LYS A 84 -3.21 -5.05 14.38
C LYS A 84 -4.44 -4.22 14.75
N GLY A 85 -4.24 -3.12 15.46
CA GLY A 85 -5.34 -2.25 15.91
C GLY A 85 -6.21 -1.64 14.80
N TRP A 86 -5.69 -1.54 13.57
CA TRP A 86 -6.43 -1.08 12.40
C TRP A 86 -7.31 -2.16 11.76
N TRP A 87 -7.13 -3.43 12.13
CA TRP A 87 -7.77 -4.56 11.44
C TRP A 87 -9.29 -4.55 11.55
N GLU A 88 -9.82 -4.05 12.65
CA GLU A 88 -11.27 -3.92 12.86
C GLU A 88 -11.84 -2.65 12.21
N GLN A 89 -10.98 -1.71 11.83
CA GLN A 89 -11.38 -0.38 11.32
C GLN A 89 -11.54 -0.35 9.80
N TRP A 90 -10.93 -1.28 9.07
CA TRP A 90 -11.03 -1.30 7.62
C TRP A 90 -12.40 -1.82 7.14
N SER A 91 -12.96 -1.15 6.14
CA SER A 91 -14.20 -1.54 5.44
C SER A 91 -13.96 -1.94 3.98
N GLU A 92 -12.92 -1.39 3.36
CA GLU A 92 -12.56 -1.69 1.97
C GLU A 92 -11.09 -2.12 1.88
N MET A 93 -10.81 -3.13 1.07
CA MET A 93 -9.48 -3.54 0.66
C MET A 93 -9.38 -3.45 -0.86
N ARG A 94 -8.23 -3.01 -1.37
CA ARG A 94 -7.89 -3.04 -2.80
C ARG A 94 -6.58 -3.76 -2.99
N PHE A 95 -6.42 -4.45 -4.11
CA PHE A 95 -5.13 -5.02 -4.48
C PHE A 95 -4.93 -5.06 -6.00
N VAL A 96 -3.66 -5.13 -6.40
CA VAL A 96 -3.23 -5.44 -7.78
C VAL A 96 -2.31 -6.64 -7.74
N GLN A 97 -2.50 -7.56 -8.69
CA GLN A 97 -1.60 -8.70 -8.89
C GLN A 97 -0.31 -8.22 -9.55
N GLU A 98 0.83 -8.52 -8.94
CA GLU A 98 2.15 -8.14 -9.45
C GLU A 98 3.16 -9.25 -9.08
N PRO A 99 3.57 -10.11 -10.03
CA PRO A 99 4.48 -11.22 -9.78
C PRO A 99 5.92 -10.82 -9.48
N GLU A 100 6.37 -9.67 -9.96
CA GLU A 100 7.76 -9.23 -9.83
C GLU A 100 7.99 -8.53 -8.48
N GLU A 101 8.98 -8.99 -7.71
CA GLU A 101 9.22 -8.46 -6.36
C GLU A 101 9.67 -7.00 -6.37
N SER A 102 10.56 -6.66 -7.31
CA SER A 102 11.05 -5.29 -7.47
C SER A 102 9.91 -4.32 -7.79
N SER A 103 8.99 -4.70 -8.68
CA SER A 103 7.78 -3.94 -9.00
C SER A 103 6.86 -3.78 -7.77
N ARG A 104 6.65 -4.85 -7.00
CA ARG A 104 5.85 -4.78 -5.76
C ARG A 104 6.45 -3.81 -4.74
N LEU A 105 7.76 -3.87 -4.52
CA LEU A 105 8.46 -3.01 -3.57
C LEU A 105 8.38 -1.54 -3.97
N LEU A 106 8.57 -1.25 -5.26
CA LEU A 106 8.45 0.11 -5.79
C LEU A 106 7.02 0.64 -5.61
N LEU A 107 6.01 -0.14 -6.01
CA LEU A 107 4.62 0.27 -5.89
C LEU A 107 4.17 0.42 -4.43
N GLU A 108 4.54 -0.50 -3.54
CA GLU A 108 4.29 -0.40 -2.09
C GLU A 108 4.86 0.92 -1.54
N THR A 109 6.10 1.26 -1.90
CA THR A 109 6.76 2.48 -1.44
C THR A 109 6.06 3.74 -1.94
N LEU A 110 5.70 3.78 -3.23
CA LEU A 110 4.99 4.93 -3.83
C LEU A 110 3.60 5.12 -3.23
N LEU A 111 2.86 4.04 -2.98
CA LEU A 111 1.55 4.11 -2.34
C LEU A 111 1.64 4.53 -0.87
N ILE A 112 2.64 4.07 -0.13
CA ILE A 112 2.90 4.55 1.24
C ILE A 112 3.21 6.05 1.22
N GLN A 113 4.01 6.52 0.27
CA GLN A 113 4.32 7.95 0.15
C GLN A 113 3.09 8.78 -0.24
N ALA A 114 2.22 8.26 -1.11
CA ALA A 114 1.02 8.94 -1.59
C ALA A 114 -0.09 9.00 -0.51
N TYR A 115 -0.35 7.89 0.16
CA TYR A 115 -1.43 7.77 1.14
C TYR A 115 -1.02 8.21 2.55
N LYS A 116 0.27 8.18 2.87
CA LYS A 116 0.81 8.42 4.22
C LYS A 116 0.05 7.66 5.33
N PRO A 117 -0.17 6.33 5.18
CA PRO A 117 -1.02 5.56 6.09
C PRO A 117 -0.43 5.52 7.50
N SER A 118 -1.26 5.78 8.51
CA SER A 118 -0.85 5.91 9.92
C SER A 118 -0.28 4.62 10.51
N HIS A 119 -0.63 3.46 9.96
CA HIS A 119 -0.19 2.16 10.49
C HIS A 119 1.00 1.54 9.76
N ASN A 120 1.54 2.18 8.73
CA ASN A 120 2.80 1.78 8.11
C ASN A 120 3.98 2.28 8.94
N SER A 121 4.52 1.39 9.77
CA SER A 121 5.74 1.68 10.55
C SER A 121 7.02 1.23 9.85
N LYS A 122 6.98 0.16 9.05
CA LYS A 122 8.12 -0.40 8.30
C LYS A 122 7.63 -1.09 7.01
N PRO A 123 7.83 -0.50 5.82
CA PRO A 123 8.31 0.87 5.60
C PRO A 123 7.28 1.92 6.04
N LYS A 124 7.75 3.14 6.33
CA LYS A 124 6.93 4.32 6.66
C LYS A 124 7.13 5.41 5.59
N PRO A 125 6.22 6.39 5.45
CA PRO A 125 6.42 7.53 4.55
C PRO A 125 7.71 8.28 4.87
N ILE A 126 8.37 8.78 3.84
CA ILE A 126 9.62 9.52 3.94
C ILE A 126 9.32 11.02 4.01
N ASP A 127 10.00 11.70 4.92
CA ASP A 127 10.13 13.16 4.89
C ASP A 127 11.13 13.52 3.78
N LEU A 128 10.62 13.83 2.58
CA LEU A 128 11.43 14.01 1.38
C LEU A 128 12.42 15.18 1.49
N PRO A 129 12.02 16.38 1.97
CA PRO A 129 12.98 17.46 2.21
C PRO A 129 14.10 17.06 3.15
N LEU A 130 13.79 16.38 4.26
CA LEU A 130 14.80 15.96 5.22
C LEU A 130 15.75 14.91 4.63
N TRP A 131 15.20 13.90 3.93
CA TRP A 131 15.98 12.81 3.34
C TRP A 131 16.89 13.29 2.20
N LEU A 132 16.43 14.17 1.32
CA LEU A 132 17.24 14.68 0.21
C LEU A 132 18.31 15.68 0.66
N GLN A 133 18.24 16.15 1.90
CA GLN A 133 19.25 17.01 2.53
C GLN A 133 20.28 16.24 3.37
N SER A 134 20.01 14.97 3.72
CA SER A 134 20.90 14.11 4.51
C SER A 134 22.00 13.48 3.66
#